data_AF-A0A9E5FM91-F1
#
_entry.id   AF-A0A9E5FM91-F1
#
_cell.length_a   1.000
_cell.length_b   1.000
_cell.length_c   1.000
_cell.angle_alpha   90.00
_cell.angle_beta   90.00
_cell.angle_gamma   90.00
#
_symmetry.space_group_name_H-M   'P 1'
#
loop_
_entity.id
_entity.type
_entity.pdbx_description
1 polymer ?
#
loop_
_entity_poly.entity_id
_entity_poly.type
_entity_poly.pdbx_seq_one_letter_code
_entity_poly.pdbx_strand_id
1 'polypeptide(L)'
;MKLFICNRSTDKVATEGVINDLLSASENSIAIQQETEHSENWKILVEKKMQESDFVVFVIGADTFESEQIKWEYAKAKILNKQIVGYKLSTASKESILFCQGFQVFDKAEQCFKFLLKTYEDDRKLKFEQYKMMVSSTEKVTESRMKVNNLFFTITSSILSVGFVLGKTFGFTIAATIGMIVLTSMSLLVSYFWEKLIDSYGKLNTGKFKVIDKIEKQLRTNMFEDEWKILTEDIKYEPNTRTETKVIKYFRTFIIIVGIIEILYLGYHLYQLLPKCYC
;
A
#
# COMPACT_ATOMS: atom_id res chain seq x y z
N MET A 1 -25.74 2.33 -2.13
CA MET A 1 -24.99 3.53 -2.57
C MET A 1 -25.33 4.68 -1.62
N LYS A 2 -24.36 5.49 -1.21
CA LYS A 2 -24.57 6.66 -0.35
C LYS A 2 -24.41 7.95 -1.17
N LEU A 3 -25.38 8.84 -1.11
CA LEU A 3 -25.37 10.13 -1.81
C LEU A 3 -25.32 11.26 -0.78
N PHE A 4 -24.40 12.20 -0.96
CA PHE A 4 -24.42 13.46 -0.23
C PHE A 4 -25.07 14.53 -1.08
N ILE A 5 -26.19 15.11 -0.64
CA ILE A 5 -26.95 16.08 -1.41
C ILE A 5 -26.64 17.50 -0.91
N CYS A 6 -26.18 18.34 -1.82
CA CYS A 6 -25.89 19.76 -1.59
C CYS A 6 -27.00 20.60 -2.22
N ASN A 7 -27.66 21.43 -1.43
CA ASN A 7 -28.70 22.34 -1.91
C ASN A 7 -28.69 23.65 -1.14
N ARG A 8 -29.16 24.72 -1.78
CA ARG A 8 -29.41 25.99 -1.09
C ARG A 8 -30.65 25.85 -0.20
N SER A 9 -30.69 26.61 0.89
CA SER A 9 -31.85 26.67 1.80
C SER A 9 -33.14 27.11 1.07
N THR A 10 -33.03 27.98 0.07
CA THR A 10 -34.15 28.41 -0.79
C THR A 10 -34.74 27.28 -1.62
N ASP A 11 -33.92 26.29 -1.97
CA ASP A 11 -34.29 25.17 -2.85
C ASP A 11 -34.72 23.93 -2.05
N LYS A 12 -34.87 24.03 -0.73
CA LYS A 12 -35.12 22.88 0.16
C LYS A 12 -36.36 22.08 -0.24
N VAL A 13 -37.49 22.74 -0.48
CA VAL A 13 -38.76 22.08 -0.84
C VAL A 13 -38.63 21.35 -2.19
N ALA A 14 -38.00 22.00 -3.18
CA ALA A 14 -37.76 21.37 -4.48
C ALA A 14 -36.79 20.19 -4.35
N THR A 15 -35.77 20.32 -3.50
CA THR A 15 -34.79 19.27 -3.20
C THR A 15 -35.44 18.04 -2.55
N GLU A 16 -36.39 18.23 -1.64
CA GLU A 16 -37.17 17.12 -1.04
C GLU A 16 -37.96 16.36 -2.11
N GLY A 17 -38.52 17.05 -3.10
CA GLY A 17 -39.13 16.42 -4.28
C GLY A 17 -38.15 15.54 -5.06
N VAL A 18 -36.97 16.09 -5.38
CA VAL A 18 -35.90 15.36 -6.08
C VAL A 18 -35.42 14.13 -5.28
N ILE A 19 -35.31 14.27 -3.95
CA ILE A 19 -34.95 13.17 -3.05
C ILE A 19 -35.97 12.04 -3.15
N ASN A 20 -37.26 12.37 -3.08
CA ASN A 20 -38.33 11.38 -3.17
C ASN A 20 -38.35 10.70 -4.55
N ASP A 21 -38.10 11.46 -5.62
CA ASP A 21 -38.02 10.91 -6.98
C ASP A 21 -36.81 9.96 -7.13
N LEU A 22 -35.65 10.31 -6.57
CA LEU A 22 -34.46 9.44 -6.56
C LEU A 22 -34.67 8.19 -5.70
N LEU A 23 -35.32 8.31 -4.54
CA LEU A 23 -35.67 7.17 -3.69
C LEU A 23 -36.65 6.23 -4.39
N SER A 24 -37.65 6.78 -5.08
CA SER A 24 -38.62 6.02 -5.87
C SER A 24 -37.96 5.30 -7.04
N ALA A 25 -37.12 6.01 -7.80
CA ALA A 25 -36.39 5.44 -8.95
C ALA A 25 -35.37 4.36 -8.55
N SER A 26 -34.92 4.37 -7.29
CA SER A 26 -33.94 3.42 -6.75
C SER A 26 -34.55 2.33 -5.88
N GLU A 27 -35.89 2.27 -5.76
CA GLU A 27 -36.59 1.33 -4.87
C GLU A 27 -36.08 1.39 -3.43
N ASN A 28 -35.73 2.59 -2.94
CA ASN A 28 -35.16 2.86 -1.60
C ASN A 28 -33.80 2.17 -1.33
N SER A 29 -33.04 1.81 -2.38
CA SER A 29 -31.70 1.19 -2.24
C SER A 29 -30.55 2.19 -1.98
N ILE A 30 -30.84 3.49 -2.03
CA ILE A 30 -29.89 4.57 -1.79
C ILE A 30 -30.04 5.14 -0.38
N ALA A 31 -28.92 5.47 0.25
CA ALA A 31 -28.90 6.22 1.49
C ALA A 31 -28.53 7.67 1.20
N ILE A 32 -29.33 8.61 1.70
CA ILE A 32 -29.16 10.04 1.46
C ILE A 32 -28.63 10.71 2.72
N GLN A 33 -27.61 11.55 2.56
CA GLN A 33 -27.04 12.38 3.60
C GLN A 33 -27.12 13.85 3.19
N GLN A 34 -27.51 14.70 4.14
CA GLN A 34 -27.53 16.15 4.00
C GLN A 34 -27.00 16.80 5.27
N GLU A 35 -26.52 18.03 5.16
CA GLU A 35 -26.22 18.90 6.29
C GLU A 35 -26.95 20.23 6.08
N THR A 36 -28.05 20.42 6.80
CA THR A 36 -28.91 21.60 6.69
C THR A 36 -28.88 22.47 7.94
N GLU A 37 -28.20 22.04 9.01
CA GLU A 37 -28.16 22.76 10.27
C GLU A 37 -27.01 23.76 10.32
N HIS A 38 -27.32 25.00 10.71
CA HIS A 38 -26.30 26.01 10.99
C HIS A 38 -25.63 25.71 12.34
N SER A 39 -24.54 24.94 12.31
CA SER A 39 -23.65 24.71 13.44
C SER A 39 -22.29 25.36 13.18
N GLU A 40 -21.58 25.85 14.20
CA GLU A 40 -20.23 26.41 14.02
C GLU A 40 -19.25 25.38 13.40
N ASN A 41 -19.51 24.09 13.61
CA ASN A 41 -18.70 22.96 13.14
C ASN A 41 -19.23 22.31 11.85
N TRP A 42 -20.14 22.97 11.11
CA TRP A 42 -20.80 22.39 9.94
C TRP A 42 -19.80 21.88 8.89
N LYS A 43 -18.67 22.58 8.68
CA LYS A 43 -17.63 22.17 7.72
C LYS A 43 -17.05 20.79 8.02
N ILE A 44 -16.81 20.49 9.30
CA ILE A 44 -16.25 19.20 9.74
C ILE A 44 -17.29 18.09 9.53
N LEU A 45 -18.55 18.38 9.84
CA LEU A 45 -19.66 17.43 9.66
C LEU A 45 -19.89 17.10 8.18
N VAL A 46 -19.94 18.13 7.33
CA VAL A 46 -20.03 17.99 5.87
C VAL A 46 -18.87 17.17 5.34
N GLU A 47 -17.64 17.48 5.74
CA GLU A 47 -16.47 16.74 5.29
C GLU A 47 -16.56 15.26 5.64
N LYS A 48 -16.96 14.92 6.87
CA LYS A 48 -17.14 13.54 7.31
C LYS A 48 -18.23 12.83 6.49
N LYS A 49 -19.40 13.45 6.32
CA LYS A 49 -20.52 12.89 5.53
C LYS A 49 -20.14 12.72 4.06
N MET A 50 -19.44 13.69 3.47
CA MET A 50 -18.92 13.59 2.10
C MET A 50 -17.90 12.46 1.97
N GLN A 51 -16.99 12.27 2.93
CA GLN A 51 -16.02 11.18 2.92
C GLN A 51 -16.69 9.80 2.94
N GLU A 52 -17.76 9.64 3.71
CA GLU A 52 -18.55 8.40 3.78
C GLU A 52 -19.46 8.16 2.56
N SER A 53 -19.74 9.19 1.79
CA SER A 53 -20.63 9.12 0.62
C SER A 53 -19.88 8.69 -0.64
N ASP A 54 -20.56 7.93 -1.50
CA ASP A 54 -20.01 7.46 -2.77
C ASP A 54 -20.02 8.59 -3.82
N PHE A 55 -21.10 9.40 -3.84
CA PHE A 55 -21.27 10.52 -4.76
C PHE A 55 -21.69 11.79 -4.02
N VAL A 56 -21.40 12.94 -4.62
CA VAL A 56 -21.90 14.24 -4.21
C VAL A 56 -22.83 14.77 -5.29
N VAL A 57 -24.08 15.04 -4.93
CA VAL A 57 -25.14 15.51 -5.83
C VAL A 57 -25.45 16.97 -5.50
N PHE A 58 -25.23 17.88 -6.45
CA PHE A 58 -25.63 19.28 -6.33
C PHE A 58 -26.99 19.48 -6.97
N VAL A 59 -27.96 19.95 -6.19
CA VAL A 59 -29.27 20.37 -6.71
C VAL A 59 -29.18 21.83 -7.13
N ILE A 60 -29.37 22.09 -8.43
CA ILE A 60 -29.10 23.36 -9.09
C ILE A 60 -30.42 24.09 -9.35
N GLY A 61 -30.67 25.13 -8.58
CA GLY A 61 -31.70 26.15 -8.77
C GLY A 61 -31.14 27.44 -9.39
N ALA A 62 -31.86 28.56 -9.23
CA ALA A 62 -31.53 29.83 -9.85
C ALA A 62 -30.17 30.38 -9.39
N ASP A 63 -29.95 30.46 -8.08
CA ASP A 63 -28.79 31.13 -7.48
C ASP A 63 -27.97 30.19 -6.58
N THR A 64 -27.95 28.90 -6.90
CA THR A 64 -27.27 27.87 -6.09
C THR A 64 -25.80 28.18 -5.85
N PHE A 65 -25.08 28.66 -6.87
CA PHE A 65 -23.66 28.99 -6.77
C PHE A 65 -23.37 30.42 -6.31
N GLU A 66 -24.38 31.21 -5.93
CA GLU A 66 -24.14 32.47 -5.23
C GLU A 66 -23.80 32.25 -3.74
N SER A 67 -24.24 31.12 -3.17
CA SER A 67 -23.98 30.77 -1.78
C SER A 67 -22.51 30.39 -1.54
N GLU A 68 -21.85 31.07 -0.62
CA GLU A 68 -20.49 30.75 -0.16
C GLU A 68 -20.40 29.32 0.41
N GLN A 69 -21.47 28.83 1.03
CA GLN A 69 -21.52 27.45 1.53
C GLN A 69 -21.41 26.44 0.38
N ILE A 70 -22.20 26.61 -0.69
CA ILE A 70 -22.21 25.69 -1.83
C ILE A 70 -20.88 25.75 -2.60
N LYS A 71 -20.30 26.94 -2.76
CA LYS A 71 -18.95 27.08 -3.34
C LYS A 71 -17.90 26.32 -2.52
N TRP A 72 -17.98 26.42 -1.20
CA TRP A 72 -17.10 25.69 -0.30
C TRP A 72 -17.30 24.17 -0.41
N GLU A 73 -18.55 23.70 -0.40
CA GLU A 73 -18.90 22.28 -0.58
C GLU A 73 -18.37 21.73 -1.91
N TYR A 74 -18.51 22.50 -2.98
CA TYR A 74 -17.99 22.14 -4.30
C TYR A 74 -16.46 22.05 -4.33
N ALA A 75 -15.77 23.06 -3.78
CA ALA A 75 -14.31 23.04 -3.67
C ALA A 75 -13.84 21.85 -2.82
N LYS A 76 -14.55 21.56 -1.72
CA LYS A 76 -14.21 20.45 -0.83
C LYS A 76 -14.43 19.09 -1.49
N ALA A 77 -15.52 18.90 -2.23
CA ALA A 77 -15.79 17.68 -2.98
C ALA A 77 -14.69 17.39 -4.01
N LYS A 78 -14.15 18.42 -4.68
CA LYS A 78 -12.98 18.29 -5.57
C LYS A 78 -11.72 17.88 -4.83
N ILE A 79 -11.42 18.51 -3.69
CA ILE A 79 -10.26 18.17 -2.86
C ILE A 79 -10.33 16.72 -2.36
N LEU A 80 -11.53 16.25 -2.02
CA LEU A 80 -11.78 14.86 -1.60
C LEU A 80 -11.83 13.85 -2.77
N ASN A 81 -11.62 14.32 -4.01
CA ASN A 81 -11.70 13.53 -5.24
C ASN A 81 -13.00 12.72 -5.36
N LYS A 82 -14.13 13.35 -4.99
CA LYS A 82 -15.46 12.73 -5.06
C LYS A 82 -16.05 12.85 -6.45
N GLN A 83 -16.84 11.87 -6.85
CA GLN A 83 -17.61 11.94 -8.08
C GLN A 83 -18.79 12.90 -7.88
N ILE A 84 -18.81 13.99 -8.65
CA ILE A 84 -19.80 15.05 -8.55
C ILE A 84 -20.85 14.89 -9.67
N VAL A 85 -22.12 15.07 -9.33
CA VAL A 85 -23.25 15.06 -10.26
C VAL A 85 -24.17 16.25 -9.98
N GLY A 86 -24.74 16.84 -11.03
CA GLY A 86 -25.73 17.90 -10.93
C GLY A 86 -27.14 17.38 -11.17
N TYR A 87 -28.09 17.88 -10.41
CA TYR A 87 -29.52 17.72 -10.67
C TYR A 87 -30.14 19.10 -10.92
N LYS A 88 -30.65 19.33 -12.11
CA LYS A 88 -31.19 20.63 -12.51
C LYS A 88 -32.67 20.75 -12.11
N LEU A 89 -32.99 21.81 -11.39
CA LEU A 89 -34.37 22.21 -11.12
C LEU A 89 -34.94 23.03 -12.30
N SER A 90 -36.26 23.10 -12.39
CA SER A 90 -36.96 23.94 -13.38
C SER A 90 -36.61 25.43 -13.25
N THR A 91 -36.21 25.87 -12.07
CA THR A 91 -35.80 27.24 -11.74
C THR A 91 -34.32 27.54 -12.07
N ALA A 92 -33.56 26.58 -12.60
CA ALA A 92 -32.13 26.73 -12.82
C ALA A 92 -31.78 27.85 -13.82
N SER A 93 -30.89 28.75 -13.41
CA SER A 93 -30.39 29.83 -14.26
C SER A 93 -29.28 29.35 -15.21
N LYS A 94 -29.06 30.08 -16.31
CA LYS A 94 -27.96 29.79 -17.26
C LYS A 94 -26.59 29.92 -16.58
N GLU A 95 -26.44 30.84 -15.64
CA GLU A 95 -25.21 31.11 -14.91
C GLU A 95 -24.85 29.96 -13.95
N SER A 96 -25.85 29.45 -13.20
CA SER A 96 -25.67 28.29 -12.33
C SER A 96 -25.30 27.02 -13.10
N ILE A 97 -25.85 26.83 -14.31
CA ILE A 97 -25.49 25.70 -15.19
C ILE A 97 -24.07 25.86 -15.74
N LEU A 98 -23.64 27.09 -16.06
CA LEU A 98 -22.28 27.36 -16.54
C LEU A 98 -21.21 26.96 -15.52
N PHE A 99 -21.51 27.12 -14.23
CA PHE A 99 -20.62 26.69 -13.15
C PHE A 99 -20.44 25.16 -13.08
N CYS A 100 -21.38 24.40 -13.66
CA CYS A 100 -21.38 22.93 -13.66
C CYS A 100 -20.62 22.29 -14.83
N GLN A 101 -19.91 23.05 -15.68
CA GLN A 101 -19.23 22.53 -16.88
C GLN A 101 -18.24 21.37 -16.64
N GLY A 102 -17.82 21.12 -15.39
CA GLY A 102 -16.92 20.02 -15.02
C GLY A 102 -17.60 18.68 -14.71
N PHE A 103 -18.93 18.58 -14.70
CA PHE A 103 -19.65 17.35 -14.34
C PHE A 103 -21.00 17.21 -15.05
N GLN A 104 -21.56 15.99 -15.05
CA GLN A 104 -22.84 15.72 -15.72
C GLN A 104 -24.01 16.29 -14.92
N VAL A 105 -24.96 16.92 -15.62
CA VAL A 105 -26.17 17.51 -15.05
C VAL A 105 -27.38 16.80 -15.65
N PHE A 106 -28.32 16.40 -14.79
CA PHE A 106 -29.52 15.66 -15.18
C PHE A 106 -30.79 16.42 -14.79
N ASP A 107 -31.82 16.29 -15.63
CA ASP A 107 -33.12 16.94 -15.44
C ASP A 107 -34.19 15.92 -14.99
N LYS A 108 -33.86 14.62 -15.03
CA LYS A 108 -34.76 13.51 -14.66
C LYS A 108 -34.09 12.57 -13.67
N ALA A 109 -34.81 12.22 -12.60
CA ALA A 109 -34.34 11.32 -11.55
C ALA A 109 -33.93 9.94 -12.07
N GLU A 110 -34.69 9.34 -12.99
CA GLU A 110 -34.37 8.03 -13.57
C GLU A 110 -33.02 8.03 -14.31
N GLN A 111 -32.74 9.08 -15.10
CA GLN A 111 -31.48 9.19 -15.84
C GLN A 111 -30.31 9.41 -14.90
N CYS A 112 -30.50 10.28 -13.90
CA CYS A 112 -29.51 10.53 -12.85
C CYS A 112 -29.18 9.24 -12.10
N PHE A 113 -30.20 8.51 -11.64
CA PHE A 113 -30.03 7.25 -10.92
C PHE A 113 -29.34 6.19 -11.77
N LYS A 114 -29.75 6.02 -13.04
CA LYS A 114 -29.11 5.08 -13.96
C LYS A 114 -27.63 5.37 -14.16
N PHE A 115 -27.26 6.64 -14.27
CA PHE A 115 -25.85 7.06 -14.36
C PHE A 115 -25.08 6.76 -13.06
N LEU A 116 -25.65 7.11 -11.91
CA LEU A 116 -25.05 6.87 -10.59
C LEU A 116 -24.84 5.37 -10.35
N LEU A 117 -25.84 4.54 -10.64
CA LEU A 117 -25.76 3.09 -10.49
C LEU A 117 -24.68 2.48 -11.38
N LYS A 118 -24.66 2.84 -12.68
CA LYS A 118 -23.65 2.35 -13.60
C LYS A 118 -22.23 2.75 -13.16
N THR A 119 -22.05 4.02 -12.79
CA THR A 119 -20.74 4.53 -12.34
C THR A 119 -20.30 3.82 -11.06
N TYR A 120 -21.22 3.59 -10.13
CA TYR A 120 -20.95 2.88 -8.89
C TYR A 120 -20.51 1.42 -9.11
N GLU A 121 -21.16 0.73 -10.04
CA GLU A 121 -20.78 -0.63 -10.43
C GLU A 121 -19.39 -0.67 -11.10
N ASP A 122 -19.13 0.26 -12.02
CA ASP A 122 -17.85 0.33 -12.73
C ASP A 122 -16.70 0.70 -11.79
N ASP A 123 -16.91 1.65 -10.87
CA ASP A 123 -15.93 2.02 -9.83
C ASP A 123 -15.64 0.85 -8.90
N ARG A 124 -16.66 0.07 -8.52
CA ARG A 124 -16.49 -1.12 -7.69
C ARG A 124 -15.68 -2.20 -8.41
N LYS A 125 -15.95 -2.43 -9.70
CA LYS A 125 -15.14 -3.34 -10.54
C LYS A 125 -13.70 -2.87 -10.64
N LEU A 126 -13.48 -1.57 -10.88
CA LEU A 126 -12.14 -0.99 -10.95
C LEU A 126 -11.38 -1.16 -9.63
N LYS A 127 -12.01 -0.93 -8.48
CA LYS A 127 -11.42 -1.18 -7.16
C LYS A 127 -11.04 -2.65 -6.95
N PHE A 128 -11.89 -3.57 -7.40
CA PHE A 128 -11.59 -5.00 -7.34
C PHE A 128 -10.39 -5.38 -8.22
N GLU A 129 -10.29 -4.82 -9.43
CA GLU A 129 -9.11 -5.02 -10.28
C GLU A 129 -7.84 -4.43 -9.66
N GLN A 130 -7.92 -3.24 -9.05
CA GLN A 130 -6.80 -2.65 -8.31
C GLN A 130 -6.37 -3.54 -7.13
N TYR A 131 -7.34 -4.09 -6.38
CA TYR A 131 -7.08 -5.06 -5.32
C TYR A 131 -6.32 -6.27 -5.86
N LYS A 132 -6.81 -6.89 -6.94
CA LYS A 132 -6.16 -8.04 -7.59
C LYS A 132 -4.75 -7.72 -8.06
N MET A 133 -4.53 -6.54 -8.66
CA MET A 133 -3.19 -6.08 -9.06
C MET A 133 -2.26 -5.91 -7.86
N MET A 134 -2.76 -5.38 -6.75
CA MET A 134 -1.98 -5.22 -5.52
C MET A 134 -1.60 -6.57 -4.90
N VAL A 135 -2.54 -7.52 -4.83
CA VAL A 135 -2.27 -8.90 -4.38
C VAL A 135 -1.20 -9.55 -5.27
N SER A 136 -1.37 -9.52 -6.59
CA SER A 136 -0.37 -10.06 -7.52
C SER A 136 0.99 -9.36 -7.38
N SER A 137 1.01 -8.05 -7.09
CA SER A 137 2.26 -7.35 -6.81
C SER A 137 2.95 -7.87 -5.55
N THR A 138 2.22 -8.28 -4.50
CA THR A 138 2.81 -8.86 -3.28
C THR A 138 3.38 -10.25 -3.50
N GLU A 139 2.72 -11.08 -4.32
CA GLU A 139 3.22 -12.39 -4.74
C GLU A 139 4.55 -12.24 -5.50
N LYS A 140 4.60 -11.35 -6.48
CA LYS A 140 5.84 -11.05 -7.24
C LYS A 140 6.99 -10.57 -6.36
N VAL A 141 6.70 -9.79 -5.32
CA VAL A 141 7.73 -9.37 -4.36
C VAL A 141 8.24 -10.57 -3.57
N THR A 142 7.36 -11.47 -3.13
CA THR A 142 7.74 -12.70 -2.43
C THR A 142 8.58 -13.62 -3.32
N GLU A 143 8.21 -13.80 -4.58
CA GLU A 143 9.02 -14.54 -5.56
C GLU A 143 10.40 -13.90 -5.77
N SER A 144 10.46 -12.57 -5.88
CA SER A 144 11.71 -11.82 -6.04
C SER A 144 12.60 -12.00 -4.81
N ARG A 145 12.03 -12.01 -3.60
CA ARG A 145 12.75 -12.29 -2.35
C ARG A 145 13.39 -13.67 -2.38
N MET A 146 12.67 -14.71 -2.83
CA MET A 146 13.22 -16.06 -2.96
C MET A 146 14.38 -16.12 -3.96
N LYS A 147 14.26 -15.45 -5.12
CA LYS A 147 15.34 -15.36 -6.12
C LYS A 147 16.58 -14.69 -5.55
N VAL A 148 16.40 -13.58 -4.85
CA VAL A 148 17.48 -12.86 -4.15
C VAL A 148 18.13 -13.76 -3.11
N ASN A 149 17.33 -14.47 -2.31
CA ASN A 149 17.85 -15.39 -1.30
C ASN A 149 18.77 -16.46 -1.90
N ASN A 150 18.33 -17.09 -3.00
CA ASN A 150 19.12 -18.08 -3.71
C ASN A 150 20.39 -17.47 -4.32
N LEU A 151 20.30 -16.28 -4.92
CA LEU A 151 21.44 -15.57 -5.49
C LEU A 151 22.53 -15.29 -4.44
N PHE A 152 22.15 -14.71 -3.30
CA PHE A 152 23.12 -14.40 -2.23
C PHE A 152 23.74 -15.66 -1.63
N PHE A 153 22.95 -16.73 -1.45
CA PHE A 153 23.46 -18.01 -1.00
C PHE A 153 24.48 -18.61 -2.00
N THR A 154 24.19 -18.57 -3.30
CA THR A 154 25.10 -19.04 -4.35
C THR A 154 26.38 -18.22 -4.40
N ILE A 155 26.30 -16.89 -4.36
CA ILE A 155 27.47 -16.00 -4.39
C ILE A 155 28.38 -16.27 -3.20
N THR A 156 27.83 -16.27 -1.98
CA THR A 156 28.61 -16.48 -0.76
C THR A 156 29.24 -17.87 -0.71
N SER A 157 28.50 -18.91 -1.09
CA SER A 157 29.03 -20.28 -1.17
C SER A 157 30.14 -20.40 -2.22
N SER A 158 29.99 -19.74 -3.37
CA SER A 158 30.99 -19.74 -4.44
C SER A 158 32.28 -19.05 -4.00
N ILE A 159 32.18 -17.89 -3.34
CA ILE A 159 33.35 -17.16 -2.80
C ILE A 159 34.12 -18.03 -1.81
N LEU A 160 33.43 -18.69 -0.86
CA LEU A 160 34.06 -19.58 0.11
C LEU A 160 34.71 -20.81 -0.56
N SER A 161 34.03 -21.40 -1.54
CA SER A 161 34.56 -22.54 -2.29
C SER A 161 35.85 -22.17 -3.05
N VAL A 162 35.85 -21.01 -3.74
CA VAL A 162 37.04 -20.49 -4.43
C VAL A 162 38.16 -20.19 -3.43
N GLY A 163 37.85 -19.62 -2.26
CA GLY A 163 38.82 -19.41 -1.20
C GLY A 163 39.47 -20.71 -0.74
N PHE A 164 38.68 -21.74 -0.47
CA PHE A 164 39.20 -23.05 -0.07
C PHE A 164 40.07 -23.70 -1.17
N VAL A 165 39.66 -23.62 -2.44
CA VAL A 165 40.44 -24.13 -3.58
C VAL A 165 41.75 -23.37 -3.74
N LEU A 166 41.76 -22.05 -3.52
CA LEU A 166 42.96 -21.21 -3.54
C LEU A 166 43.96 -21.69 -2.47
N GLY A 167 43.49 -21.88 -1.23
CA GLY A 167 44.32 -22.40 -0.14
C GLY A 167 44.93 -23.76 -0.47
N LYS A 168 44.11 -24.69 -0.95
CA LYS A 168 44.55 -26.04 -1.32
C LYS A 168 45.59 -26.04 -2.44
N THR A 169 45.37 -25.25 -3.50
CA THR A 169 46.24 -25.22 -4.69
C THR A 169 47.63 -24.68 -4.37
N PHE A 170 47.73 -23.69 -3.50
CA PHE A 170 49.00 -23.06 -3.10
C PHE A 170 49.55 -23.58 -1.78
N GLY A 171 49.15 -24.79 -1.36
CA GLY A 171 49.69 -25.47 -0.18
C GLY A 171 49.52 -24.69 1.13
N PHE A 172 48.48 -23.85 1.23
CA PHE A 172 48.22 -22.99 2.38
C PHE A 172 49.42 -22.11 2.80
N THR A 173 50.20 -21.64 1.82
CA THR A 173 51.25 -20.63 2.05
C THR A 173 50.68 -19.34 2.68
N ILE A 174 51.55 -18.50 3.26
CA ILE A 174 51.17 -17.21 3.85
C ILE A 174 50.38 -16.35 2.86
N ALA A 175 50.87 -16.22 1.62
CA ALA A 175 50.19 -15.45 0.57
C ALA A 175 48.81 -16.02 0.22
N ALA A 176 48.68 -17.36 0.13
CA ALA A 176 47.41 -18.02 -0.13
C ALA A 176 46.42 -17.79 1.03
N THR A 177 46.89 -17.89 2.28
CA THR A 177 46.08 -17.67 3.48
C THR A 177 45.58 -16.23 3.56
N ILE A 178 46.41 -15.24 3.22
CA ILE A 178 45.97 -13.84 3.10
C ILE A 178 44.88 -13.70 2.02
N GLY A 179 45.07 -14.34 0.85
CA GLY A 179 44.06 -14.36 -0.21
C GLY A 179 42.72 -14.97 0.23
N MET A 180 42.76 -16.06 1.01
CA MET A 180 41.56 -16.66 1.60
C MET A 180 40.85 -15.69 2.56
N ILE A 181 41.59 -15.04 3.46
CA ILE A 181 41.02 -14.08 4.42
C ILE A 181 40.31 -12.92 3.69
N VAL A 182 40.87 -12.44 2.58
CA VAL A 182 40.23 -11.41 1.74
C VAL A 182 38.89 -11.91 1.17
N LEU A 183 38.85 -13.13 0.64
CA LEU A 183 37.63 -13.74 0.10
C LEU A 183 36.60 -14.01 1.20
N THR A 184 37.02 -14.51 2.37
CA THR A 184 36.17 -14.72 3.53
C THR A 184 35.58 -13.38 4.02
N SER A 185 36.39 -12.33 4.05
CA SER A 185 35.93 -10.97 4.40
C SER A 185 34.92 -10.42 3.39
N MET A 186 35.12 -10.68 2.09
CA MET A 186 34.16 -10.33 1.04
C MET A 186 32.83 -11.10 1.23
N SER A 187 32.88 -12.39 1.56
CA SER A 187 31.69 -13.20 1.85
C SER A 187 30.92 -12.67 3.06
N LEU A 188 31.61 -12.23 4.12
CA LEU A 188 30.99 -11.56 5.28
C LEU A 188 30.26 -10.27 4.87
N LEU A 189 30.89 -9.44 4.05
CA LEU A 189 30.29 -8.20 3.56
C LEU A 189 29.03 -8.49 2.73
N VAL A 190 29.08 -9.49 1.84
CA VAL A 190 27.91 -9.93 1.05
C VAL A 190 26.78 -10.42 1.97
N SER A 191 27.10 -11.19 3.03
CA SER A 191 26.09 -11.67 3.99
C SER A 191 25.37 -10.54 4.74
N TYR A 192 26.04 -9.41 4.97
CA TYR A 192 25.43 -8.23 5.58
C TYR A 192 24.42 -7.55 4.63
N PHE A 193 24.78 -7.39 3.37
CA PHE A 193 23.87 -6.86 2.35
C PHE A 193 22.67 -7.79 2.10
N TRP A 194 22.88 -9.10 2.20
CA TRP A 194 21.81 -10.09 2.12
C TRP A 194 20.74 -9.85 3.19
N GLU A 195 21.14 -9.74 4.46
CA GLU A 195 20.20 -9.48 5.58
C GLU A 195 19.43 -8.18 5.37
N LYS A 196 20.12 -7.09 5.00
CA LYS A 196 19.51 -5.79 4.71
C LYS A 196 18.45 -5.86 3.62
N LEU A 197 18.72 -6.61 2.56
CA LEU A 197 17.82 -6.69 1.41
C LEU A 197 16.56 -7.52 1.75
N ILE A 198 16.70 -8.62 2.50
CA ILE A 198 15.56 -9.41 2.99
C ILE A 198 14.65 -8.58 3.91
N ASP A 199 15.22 -7.80 4.83
CA ASP A 199 14.45 -6.90 5.69
C ASP A 199 13.71 -5.82 4.87
N SER A 200 14.37 -5.26 3.84
CA SER A 200 13.74 -4.31 2.92
C SER A 200 12.52 -4.91 2.20
N TYR A 201 12.63 -6.15 1.71
CA TYR A 201 11.50 -6.85 1.11
C TYR A 201 10.36 -7.11 2.10
N GLY A 202 10.70 -7.47 3.35
CA GLY A 202 9.73 -7.61 4.43
C GLY A 202 8.94 -6.32 4.67
N LYS A 203 9.65 -5.19 4.82
CA LYS A 203 9.04 -3.85 5.02
C LYS A 203 8.18 -3.42 3.83
N LEU A 204 8.63 -3.67 2.61
CA LEU A 204 7.87 -3.36 1.39
C LEU A 204 6.54 -4.13 1.36
N ASN A 205 6.56 -5.43 1.67
CA ASN A 205 5.35 -6.24 1.73
C ASN A 205 4.42 -5.77 2.85
N THR A 206 4.91 -5.45 4.04
CA THR A 206 4.08 -4.87 5.12
C THR A 206 3.41 -3.57 4.65
N GLY A 207 4.12 -2.71 3.94
CA GLY A 207 3.54 -1.48 3.36
C GLY A 207 2.44 -1.78 2.34
N LYS A 208 2.64 -2.75 1.46
CA LYS A 208 1.65 -3.18 0.46
C LYS A 208 0.40 -3.78 1.12
N PHE A 209 0.54 -4.63 2.13
CA PHE A 209 -0.60 -5.19 2.86
C PHE A 209 -1.43 -4.12 3.56
N LYS A 210 -0.83 -3.03 4.08
CA LYS A 210 -1.60 -1.88 4.59
C LYS A 210 -2.43 -1.18 3.53
N VAL A 211 -1.99 -1.18 2.26
CA VAL A 211 -2.78 -0.62 1.16
C VAL A 211 -3.89 -1.59 0.74
N ILE A 212 -3.59 -2.89 0.69
CA ILE A 212 -4.57 -3.95 0.41
C ILE A 212 -5.71 -3.89 1.44
N ASP A 213 -5.38 -3.85 2.74
CA ASP A 213 -6.37 -3.73 3.83
C ASP A 213 -7.29 -2.51 3.67
N LYS A 214 -6.74 -1.36 3.26
CA LYS A 214 -7.54 -0.16 2.97
C LYS A 214 -8.52 -0.39 1.81
N ILE A 215 -8.10 -1.10 0.76
CA ILE A 215 -8.97 -1.42 -0.38
C ILE A 215 -10.01 -2.47 0.03
N GLU A 216 -9.65 -3.49 0.80
CA GLU A 216 -10.58 -4.51 1.33
C GLU A 216 -11.71 -3.87 2.16
N LYS A 217 -11.36 -2.95 3.07
CA LYS A 217 -12.35 -2.21 3.86
C LYS A 217 -13.33 -1.42 2.99
N GLN A 218 -12.86 -0.87 1.86
CA GLN A 218 -13.74 -0.21 0.89
C GLN A 218 -14.61 -1.19 0.10
N LEU A 219 -14.10 -2.39 -0.17
CA LEU A 219 -14.86 -3.50 -0.79
C LEU A 219 -15.78 -4.22 0.21
N ARG A 220 -15.72 -3.86 1.51
CA ARG A 220 -16.47 -4.45 2.61
C ARG A 220 -16.12 -5.93 2.84
N THR A 221 -14.82 -6.21 2.80
CA THR A 221 -14.25 -7.52 3.10
C THR A 221 -13.04 -7.34 4.03
N ASN A 222 -12.54 -8.45 4.57
CA ASN A 222 -11.52 -8.50 5.61
C ASN A 222 -10.72 -9.82 5.52
N MET A 223 -10.53 -10.36 4.30
CA MET A 223 -9.97 -11.70 4.12
C MET A 223 -8.54 -11.80 4.65
N PHE A 224 -7.67 -10.83 4.32
CA PHE A 224 -6.29 -10.84 4.79
C PHE A 224 -6.16 -10.53 6.28
N GLU A 225 -7.06 -9.70 6.82
CA GLU A 225 -7.10 -9.42 8.26
C GLU A 225 -7.47 -10.69 9.05
N ASP A 226 -8.49 -11.42 8.58
CA ASP A 226 -8.93 -12.68 9.17
C ASP A 226 -7.85 -13.78 9.02
N GLU A 227 -7.24 -13.90 7.84
CA GLU A 227 -6.12 -14.83 7.61
C GLU A 227 -4.98 -14.55 8.58
N TRP A 228 -4.58 -13.29 8.72
CA TRP A 228 -3.51 -12.91 9.62
C TRP A 228 -3.84 -13.21 11.09
N LYS A 229 -5.10 -13.01 11.48
CA LYS A 229 -5.58 -13.34 12.82
C LYS A 229 -5.49 -14.84 13.09
N ILE A 230 -5.98 -15.69 12.18
CA ILE A 230 -5.87 -17.16 12.29
C ILE A 230 -4.41 -17.60 12.36
N LEU A 231 -3.55 -17.05 11.50
CA LEU A 231 -2.13 -17.39 11.49
C LEU A 231 -1.46 -17.05 12.83
N THR A 232 -1.79 -15.91 13.44
CA THR A 232 -1.10 -15.42 14.64
C THR A 232 -1.69 -15.94 15.95
N GLU A 233 -3.02 -16.00 16.06
CA GLU A 233 -3.72 -16.40 17.28
C GLU A 233 -3.85 -17.93 17.40
N ASP A 234 -4.25 -18.60 16.31
CA ASP A 234 -4.54 -20.04 16.35
C ASP A 234 -3.30 -20.88 16.04
N ILE A 235 -2.55 -20.51 15.00
CA ILE A 235 -1.43 -21.31 14.48
C ILE A 235 -0.08 -20.89 15.08
N LYS A 236 -0.01 -19.71 15.73
CA LYS A 236 1.25 -19.11 16.25
C LYS A 236 2.35 -19.03 15.19
N TYR A 237 1.97 -18.65 13.98
CA TYR A 237 2.85 -18.51 12.83
C TYR A 237 3.96 -17.48 13.08
N GLU A 238 5.21 -17.88 12.83
CA GLU A 238 6.34 -16.95 12.82
C GLU A 238 6.59 -16.46 11.37
N PRO A 239 6.65 -15.14 11.12
CA PRO A 239 6.86 -14.61 9.77
C PRO A 239 8.12 -15.16 9.12
N ASN A 240 8.01 -15.60 7.85
CA ASN A 240 9.14 -16.16 7.10
C ASN A 240 10.38 -15.25 7.10
N THR A 241 10.19 -13.93 7.08
CA THR A 241 11.29 -12.95 7.17
C THR A 241 12.16 -13.15 8.42
N ARG A 242 11.57 -13.52 9.56
CA ARG A 242 12.33 -13.80 10.80
C ARG A 242 13.16 -15.05 10.67
N THR A 243 12.57 -16.12 10.13
CA THR A 243 13.26 -17.39 9.88
C THR A 243 14.41 -17.21 8.90
N GLU A 244 14.18 -16.55 7.77
CA GLU A 244 15.21 -16.22 6.78
C GLU A 244 16.35 -15.39 7.40
N THR A 245 16.02 -14.37 8.20
CA THR A 245 17.02 -13.56 8.90
C THR A 245 17.84 -14.38 9.91
N LYS A 246 17.21 -15.33 10.63
CA LYS A 246 17.93 -16.25 11.53
C LYS A 246 18.90 -17.14 10.74
N VAL A 247 18.48 -17.69 9.61
CA VAL A 247 19.34 -18.51 8.73
C VAL A 247 20.56 -17.71 8.27
N ILE A 248 20.36 -16.46 7.82
CA ILE A 248 21.48 -15.58 7.40
C ILE A 248 22.43 -15.31 8.57
N LYS A 249 21.91 -15.09 9.78
CA LYS A 249 22.74 -14.90 10.98
C LYS A 249 23.58 -16.13 11.31
N TYR A 250 23.00 -17.33 11.28
CA TYR A 250 23.75 -18.57 11.50
C TYR A 250 24.81 -18.79 10.43
N PHE A 251 24.48 -18.54 9.16
CA PHE A 251 25.43 -18.65 8.06
C PHE A 251 26.57 -17.63 8.19
N ARG A 252 26.28 -16.40 8.61
CA ARG A 252 27.32 -15.40 8.92
C ARG A 252 28.22 -15.83 10.07
N THR A 253 27.66 -16.39 11.15
CA THR A 253 28.46 -16.94 12.26
C THR A 253 29.40 -18.04 11.77
N PHE A 254 28.94 -18.91 10.88
CA PHE A 254 29.79 -19.92 10.25
C PHE A 254 30.97 -19.29 9.48
N ILE A 255 30.72 -18.25 8.67
CA ILE A 255 31.79 -17.55 7.94
C ILE A 255 32.79 -16.91 8.92
N ILE A 256 32.32 -16.34 10.02
CA ILE A 256 33.20 -15.76 11.06
C ILE A 256 34.11 -16.84 11.67
N ILE A 257 33.56 -18.01 11.98
CA ILE A 257 34.35 -19.14 12.53
C ILE A 257 35.43 -19.56 11.53
N VAL A 258 35.10 -19.68 10.24
CA VAL A 258 36.08 -19.98 9.18
C VAL A 258 37.19 -18.91 9.14
N GLY A 259 36.83 -17.63 9.17
CA GLY A 259 37.81 -16.54 9.19
C GLY A 259 38.72 -16.57 10.44
N ILE A 260 38.18 -16.91 11.61
CA ILE A 260 38.99 -17.07 12.83
C ILE A 260 40.00 -18.21 12.66
N ILE A 261 39.59 -19.35 12.10
CA ILE A 261 40.47 -20.48 11.83
C ILE A 261 41.60 -20.07 10.87
N GLU A 262 41.28 -19.33 9.80
CA GLU A 262 42.26 -18.81 8.84
C GLU A 262 43.28 -17.89 9.51
N ILE A 263 42.83 -16.99 10.40
CA ILE A 263 43.70 -16.08 11.16
C ILE A 263 44.61 -16.84 12.13
N LEU A 264 44.06 -17.82 12.87
CA LEU A 264 44.85 -18.66 13.78
C LEU A 264 45.92 -19.46 13.01
N TYR A 265 45.56 -19.99 11.84
CA TYR A 265 46.48 -20.71 10.98
C TYR A 265 47.61 -19.81 10.44
N LEU A 266 47.27 -18.59 10.02
CA LEU A 266 48.25 -17.58 9.62
C LEU A 266 49.21 -17.25 10.77
N GLY A 267 48.68 -17.06 11.98
CA GLY A 267 49.47 -16.80 13.19
C GLY A 267 50.43 -17.94 13.53
N TYR A 268 49.99 -19.19 13.37
CA TYR A 268 50.83 -20.37 13.57
C TYR A 268 52.01 -20.41 12.57
N HIS A 269 51.75 -20.17 11.29
CA HIS A 269 52.82 -20.09 10.27
C HIS A 269 53.82 -18.98 10.56
N LEU A 270 53.33 -17.79 10.94
CA LEU A 270 54.20 -16.67 11.31
C LEU A 270 55.03 -16.98 12.57
N TYR A 271 54.47 -17.68 13.55
CA TYR A 271 55.22 -18.11 14.74
C TYR A 271 56.34 -19.11 14.40
N GLN A 272 56.11 -20.05 13.47
CA GLN A 272 57.16 -20.97 13.02
C GLN A 272 58.32 -20.26 12.32
N LEU A 273 58.07 -19.09 11.72
CA LEU A 273 59.09 -18.25 11.07
C LEU A 273 59.88 -17.39 12.06
N LEU A 274 59.46 -17.26 13.32
CA LEU A 274 60.23 -16.55 14.34
C LEU A 274 61.49 -17.35 14.70
N PRO A 275 62.68 -16.73 14.72
CA PRO A 275 63.91 -17.42 15.08
C PRO A 275 63.81 -17.93 16.52
N LYS A 276 63.99 -19.24 16.71
CA LYS A 276 64.21 -19.80 18.05
C LYS A 276 65.60 -19.36 18.51
N CYS A 277 65.67 -18.37 19.40
CA CYS A 277 66.90 -18.09 20.13
C CYS A 277 67.26 -19.32 20.97
N TYR A 278 68.24 -20.09 20.49
CA TYR A 278 68.95 -21.06 21.34
C TYR A 278 69.97 -20.27 22.16
N CYS A 279 69.79 -20.23 23.48
CA CYS A 279 70.82 -19.85 24.43
C CYS A 279 71.83 -20.98 24.60
#